data_AF-A0A8T4IAM7-F1
#
_entry.id   AF-A0A8T4IAM7-F1
#
_cell.length_a   1.000
_cell.length_b   1.000
_cell.length_c   1.000
_cell.angle_alpha   90.00
_cell.angle_beta   90.00
_cell.angle_gamma   90.00
#
_symmetry.space_group_name_H-M   'P 1'
#
loop_
_entity.id
_entity.type
_entity.pdbx_description
1 polymer ?
#
loop_
_entity_poly.entity_id
_entity_poly.type
_entity_poly.pdbx_seq_one_letter_code
_entity_poly.pdbx_strand_id
1 'polypeptide(L)'
;MSIPAGGEVLPVIRAAGAAPVTGGCVTVIREAELERTADKTQAWTRIRENLRASAGQRLFDQWLKPIALIDCADPDVVRLGLPSAFMTNWVKNHYADRLTYEFRALLPHVRSVQVETVREQKAPRVVKAEEAPQPRVDPQPRVEKLAAPKKPVGERYRFDPRFTFDRFVVGASNRVAFNAARALAEAGRPRFSPLYLHSTTGQGKTHLMHAIGHEFLNANPEATAIYMPAERFMFEFVQALRSRDTFAFKARLRAVDLLMIDDLQFIAGKDSTQEECLHTVNEFMSEGKRLVIAADRHPQALDGVDSRLVGRLGSGLVADIKAPELDLRRAILDRKLADTPGAEVPQDVLDLLASRLSGSVRELEGALNRVIAYAQLIGEKVTMDFAVQTLGEVLRGPQRRITIDEIQRAVSAHFEVRQLDLVSARRAVVIARPRQIAMYLAKRLTTRSLPEIGRKFGNRDHSTVIHAVRRIEDLRGKDAEIDGAVRTLMRELEG
;
A
#
# COMPACT_ATOMS: atom_id res chain seq x y z
N MET A 1 3.78 61.83 72.68
CA MET A 1 3.05 63.05 72.24
C MET A 1 2.15 62.60 71.10
N SER A 2 0.83 62.51 71.25
CA SER A 2 -0.12 63.65 71.37
C SER A 2 -0.16 64.40 70.02
N ILE A 3 -1.27 64.53 69.27
CA ILE A 3 -2.73 64.37 69.53
C ILE A 3 -3.44 63.77 68.29
N PRO A 4 -4.62 63.12 68.40
CA PRO A 4 -5.35 62.49 67.28
C PRO A 4 -6.59 63.31 66.84
N ALA A 5 -7.54 62.61 66.18
CA ALA A 5 -8.99 62.89 66.05
C ALA A 5 -9.51 63.35 64.67
N GLY A 6 -10.68 62.80 64.31
CA GLY A 6 -11.37 63.00 63.04
C GLY A 6 -12.34 61.84 62.75
N GLY A 7 -13.34 61.63 63.62
CA GLY A 7 -14.28 60.52 63.50
C GLY A 7 -15.67 60.81 64.06
N GLU A 8 -16.65 60.90 63.16
CA GLU A 8 -18.10 60.73 63.36
C GLU A 8 -18.53 59.75 62.25
N VAL A 9 -19.03 58.53 62.48
CA VAL A 9 -20.20 58.03 63.25
C VAL A 9 -21.52 58.04 62.44
N LEU A 10 -21.67 56.98 61.61
CA LEU A 10 -22.89 56.16 61.38
C LEU A 10 -24.12 56.79 60.63
N PRO A 11 -25.10 55.98 60.13
CA PRO A 11 -25.18 54.51 60.04
C PRO A 11 -25.54 53.90 58.66
N VAL A 12 -25.19 52.61 58.52
CA VAL A 12 -25.91 51.48 57.85
C VAL A 12 -27.06 51.75 56.86
N ILE A 13 -26.92 51.22 55.63
CA ILE A 13 -27.93 50.39 54.91
C ILE A 13 -27.21 49.51 53.86
N ARG A 14 -27.77 48.33 53.56
CA ARG A 14 -27.17 47.27 52.72
C ARG A 14 -27.07 47.65 51.24
N ALA A 15 -25.91 47.39 50.63
CA ALA A 15 -25.79 47.04 49.22
C ALA A 15 -24.62 46.06 49.00
N ALA A 16 -24.89 44.94 48.32
CA ALA A 16 -23.89 44.00 47.84
C ALA A 16 -24.29 43.58 46.41
N GLY A 17 -23.41 43.60 45.41
CA GLY A 17 -22.07 44.18 45.36
C GLY A 17 -21.61 44.26 43.90
N ALA A 18 -20.96 45.36 43.51
CA ALA A 18 -20.41 45.54 42.18
C ALA A 18 -18.93 45.10 42.12
N ALA A 19 -18.45 44.76 40.92
CA ALA A 19 -17.20 44.04 40.67
C ALA A 19 -15.91 44.83 40.99
N PRO A 20 -14.75 44.13 40.96
CA PRO A 20 -13.71 44.61 40.04
C PRO A 20 -13.04 43.52 39.17
N VAL A 21 -13.02 43.82 37.87
CA VAL A 21 -12.01 43.53 36.83
C VAL A 21 -10.85 42.58 37.19
N THR A 22 -10.87 41.36 36.64
CA THR A 22 -9.74 40.41 36.59
C THR A 22 -8.92 40.56 35.29
N GLY A 23 -8.33 41.73 35.07
CA GLY A 23 -7.65 42.10 33.82
C GLY A 23 -6.27 41.46 33.54
N GLY A 24 -5.69 40.72 34.48
CA GLY A 24 -4.34 40.15 34.34
C GLY A 24 -4.29 38.72 33.79
N CYS A 25 -5.21 37.84 34.21
CA CYS A 25 -5.11 36.41 33.91
C CYS A 25 -5.57 36.05 32.49
N VAL A 26 -6.63 36.70 31.99
CA VAL A 26 -7.19 36.45 30.65
C VAL A 26 -6.21 36.86 29.53
N THR A 27 -5.41 37.90 29.76
CA THR A 27 -4.46 38.43 28.77
C THR A 27 -3.27 37.49 28.57
N VAL A 28 -2.64 37.03 29.66
CA VAL A 28 -1.50 36.10 29.61
C VAL A 28 -1.91 34.72 29.06
N ILE A 29 -3.12 34.24 29.37
CA ILE A 29 -3.65 32.99 28.77
C ILE A 29 -3.86 33.17 27.26
N ARG A 30 -4.43 34.30 26.82
CA ARG A 30 -4.60 34.60 25.39
C ARG A 30 -3.28 34.73 24.64
N GLU A 31 -2.28 35.40 25.21
CA GLU A 31 -0.95 35.52 24.59
C GLU A 31 -0.29 34.13 24.44
N ALA A 32 -0.34 33.29 25.47
CA ALA A 32 0.17 31.92 25.40
C ALA A 32 -0.64 31.00 24.45
N GLU A 33 -1.94 31.18 24.29
CA GLU A 33 -2.75 30.47 23.28
C GLU A 33 -2.39 30.94 21.85
N LEU A 34 -2.16 32.24 21.65
CA LEU A 34 -1.80 32.82 20.35
C LEU A 34 -0.41 32.35 19.90
N GLU A 35 0.59 32.36 20.78
CA GLU A 35 1.94 31.83 20.49
C GLU A 35 1.89 30.35 20.11
N ARG A 36 1.18 29.51 20.89
CA ARG A 36 1.07 28.06 20.60
C ARG A 36 0.28 27.75 19.33
N THR A 37 -0.65 28.62 18.93
CA THR A 37 -1.39 28.49 17.66
C THR A 37 -0.50 28.88 16.46
N ALA A 38 0.38 29.86 16.64
CA ALA A 38 1.41 30.19 15.66
C ALA A 38 2.41 29.02 15.47
N ASP A 39 2.86 28.38 16.56
CA ASP A 39 3.73 27.19 16.52
C ASP A 39 3.10 26.04 15.72
N LYS A 40 1.83 25.70 15.97
CA LYS A 40 1.09 24.66 15.21
C LYS A 40 1.02 24.99 13.71
N THR A 41 0.86 26.27 13.36
CA THR A 41 0.79 26.73 11.97
C THR A 41 2.16 26.69 11.27
N GLN A 42 3.23 27.05 11.98
CA GLN A 42 4.60 26.97 11.46
C GLN A 42 5.05 25.50 11.29
N ALA A 43 4.75 24.64 12.27
CA ALA A 43 4.99 23.21 12.19
C ALA A 43 4.25 22.58 11.00
N TRP A 44 2.95 22.89 10.82
CA TRP A 44 2.17 22.40 9.70
C TRP A 44 2.75 22.80 8.33
N THR A 45 3.28 24.02 8.21
CA THR A 45 3.93 24.49 6.98
C THR A 45 5.15 23.62 6.62
N ARG A 46 6.04 23.35 7.58
CA ARG A 46 7.21 22.46 7.38
C ARG A 46 6.81 21.01 7.09
N ILE A 47 5.79 20.49 7.78
CA ILE A 47 5.27 19.13 7.56
C ILE A 47 4.74 18.97 6.13
N ARG A 48 4.08 19.99 5.57
CA ARG A 48 3.61 19.96 4.17
C ARG A 48 4.77 19.88 3.18
N GLU A 49 5.89 20.52 3.44
CA GLU A 49 7.09 20.45 2.59
C GLU A 49 7.73 19.06 2.64
N ASN A 50 7.93 18.50 3.85
CA ASN A 50 8.41 17.13 4.05
C ASN A 50 7.50 16.09 3.37
N LEU A 51 6.18 16.21 3.56
CA LEU A 51 5.19 15.33 2.92
C LEU A 51 5.20 15.46 1.40
N ARG A 52 5.40 16.67 0.85
CA ARG A 52 5.50 16.88 -0.60
C ARG A 52 6.74 16.24 -1.21
N ALA A 53 7.89 16.36 -0.55
CA ALA A 53 9.14 15.76 -0.99
C ALA A 53 9.09 14.22 -0.97
N SER A 54 8.45 13.64 0.05
CA SER A 54 8.49 12.20 0.32
C SER A 54 7.30 11.38 -0.19
N ALA A 55 6.09 11.95 -0.28
CA ALA A 55 4.95 11.31 -0.93
C ALA A 55 4.95 11.53 -2.46
N GLY A 56 5.77 12.46 -2.95
CA GLY A 56 5.79 12.86 -4.35
C GLY A 56 4.67 13.82 -4.72
N GLN A 57 4.97 14.72 -5.65
CA GLN A 57 4.14 15.89 -5.94
C GLN A 57 2.68 15.55 -6.32
N ARG A 58 2.45 14.49 -7.10
CA ARG A 58 1.10 14.08 -7.54
C ARG A 58 0.22 13.57 -6.39
N LEU A 59 0.76 12.77 -5.47
CA LEU A 59 0.00 12.30 -4.29
C LEU A 59 -0.23 13.44 -3.30
N PHE A 60 0.76 14.32 -3.13
CA PHE A 60 0.61 15.52 -2.31
C PHE A 60 -0.50 16.43 -2.84
N ASP A 61 -0.45 16.82 -4.13
CA ASP A 61 -1.45 17.72 -4.74
C ASP A 61 -2.88 17.15 -4.67
N GLN A 62 -3.06 15.83 -4.73
CA GLN A 62 -4.37 15.17 -4.71
C GLN A 62 -4.94 14.95 -3.30
N TRP A 63 -4.10 14.61 -2.30
CA TRP A 63 -4.59 14.08 -1.01
C TRP A 63 -4.12 14.85 0.23
N LEU A 64 -2.95 15.49 0.17
CA LEU A 64 -2.33 16.14 1.35
C LEU A 64 -2.41 17.67 1.27
N LYS A 65 -2.39 18.23 0.07
CA LYS A 65 -2.61 19.66 -0.20
C LYS A 65 -3.99 20.17 0.25
N PRO A 66 -5.11 19.41 0.11
CA PRO A 66 -6.43 19.83 0.59
C PRO A 66 -6.61 19.77 2.10
N ILE A 67 -5.60 19.32 2.87
CA ILE A 67 -5.66 19.32 4.33
C ILE A 67 -5.52 20.76 4.85
N ALA A 68 -6.53 21.23 5.57
CA ALA A 68 -6.49 22.46 6.36
C ALA A 68 -6.19 22.14 7.83
N LEU A 69 -5.43 22.99 8.51
CA LEU A 69 -5.35 22.97 9.97
C LEU A 69 -6.66 23.58 10.51
N ILE A 70 -7.30 22.93 11.48
CA ILE A 70 -8.49 23.45 12.17
C ILE A 70 -8.06 23.88 13.57
N ASP A 71 -8.52 25.06 14.00
CA ASP A 71 -8.31 25.53 15.37
C ASP A 71 -8.90 24.54 16.40
N CYS A 72 -8.17 24.38 17.50
CA CYS A 72 -8.53 23.48 18.59
C CYS A 72 -8.10 24.12 19.92
N ALA A 73 -9.03 24.20 20.87
CA ALA A 73 -8.78 24.70 22.21
C ALA A 73 -7.91 23.76 23.08
N ASP A 74 -7.66 22.53 22.63
CA ASP A 74 -6.76 21.60 23.30
C ASP A 74 -5.32 21.77 22.78
N PRO A 75 -4.35 22.15 23.63
CA PRO A 75 -2.97 22.34 23.21
C PRO A 75 -2.30 21.03 22.75
N ASP A 76 -2.67 19.87 23.30
CA ASP A 76 -2.03 18.57 23.04
C ASP A 76 -2.64 17.85 21.81
N VAL A 77 -3.67 18.42 21.18
CA VAL A 77 -4.37 17.86 20.01
C VAL A 77 -4.19 18.76 18.78
N VAL A 78 -3.99 18.12 17.62
CA VAL A 78 -3.96 18.78 16.30
C VAL A 78 -5.15 18.29 15.48
N ARG A 79 -5.98 19.20 14.97
CA ARG A 79 -7.15 18.87 14.13
C ARG A 79 -6.89 19.22 12.67
N LEU A 80 -7.11 18.26 11.77
CA LEU A 80 -6.83 18.36 10.34
C LEU A 80 -8.11 18.14 9.53
N GLY A 81 -8.57 19.18 8.84
CA GLY A 81 -9.80 19.18 8.06
C GLY A 81 -9.59 18.82 6.61
N LEU A 82 -10.44 17.95 6.08
CA LEU A 82 -10.51 17.60 4.66
C LEU A 82 -11.93 17.83 4.11
N PRO A 83 -12.10 18.22 2.83
CA PRO A 83 -13.38 18.63 2.27
C PRO A 83 -14.35 17.46 1.99
N SER A 84 -13.92 16.22 2.20
CA SER A 84 -14.69 15.02 1.90
C SER A 84 -14.39 13.90 2.88
N ALA A 85 -15.43 13.22 3.38
CA ALA A 85 -15.31 12.08 4.29
C ALA A 85 -14.49 10.92 3.68
N PHE A 86 -14.46 10.83 2.36
CA PHE A 86 -13.61 9.88 1.65
C PHE A 86 -12.12 10.25 1.77
N MET A 87 -11.76 11.53 1.56
CA MET A 87 -10.40 12.01 1.77
C MET A 87 -9.98 11.89 3.24
N THR A 88 -10.86 12.27 4.18
CA THR A 88 -10.66 12.08 5.62
C THR A 88 -10.31 10.64 5.95
N ASN A 89 -11.07 9.66 5.43
CA ASN A 89 -10.84 8.25 5.71
C ASN A 89 -9.56 7.70 5.04
N TRP A 90 -9.24 8.15 3.82
CA TRP A 90 -8.01 7.75 3.12
C TRP A 90 -6.76 8.28 3.82
N VAL A 91 -6.76 9.56 4.22
CA VAL A 91 -5.65 10.17 4.99
C VAL A 91 -5.52 9.54 6.37
N LYS A 92 -6.63 9.16 7.03
CA LYS A 92 -6.57 8.34 8.25
C LYS A 92 -5.83 7.01 8.02
N ASN A 93 -6.28 6.24 7.04
CA ASN A 93 -5.81 4.86 6.87
C ASN A 93 -4.36 4.76 6.35
N HIS A 94 -3.84 5.79 5.67
CA HIS A 94 -2.51 5.75 5.05
C HIS A 94 -1.49 6.75 5.64
N TYR A 95 -1.97 7.81 6.32
CA TYR A 95 -1.11 8.90 6.79
C TYR A 95 -1.34 9.29 8.25
N ALA A 96 -2.27 8.70 9.02
CA ALA A 96 -2.48 9.09 10.43
C ALA A 96 -1.23 8.92 11.30
N ASP A 97 -0.61 7.74 11.27
CA ASP A 97 0.61 7.45 12.05
C ASP A 97 1.76 8.37 11.63
N ARG A 98 1.86 8.62 10.32
CA ARG A 98 2.90 9.48 9.74
C ARG A 98 2.71 10.96 10.11
N LEU A 99 1.49 11.48 10.01
CA LEU A 99 1.16 12.83 10.45
C LEU A 99 1.44 12.97 11.96
N THR A 100 1.07 11.98 12.76
CA THR A 100 1.34 11.97 14.20
C THR A 100 2.85 11.97 14.50
N TYR A 101 3.64 11.22 13.74
CA TYR A 101 5.10 11.21 13.86
C TYR A 101 5.74 12.56 13.48
N GLU A 102 5.38 13.13 12.31
CA GLU A 102 5.93 14.40 11.83
C GLU A 102 5.52 15.58 12.75
N PHE A 103 4.29 15.58 13.28
CA PHE A 103 3.87 16.55 14.29
C PHE A 103 4.62 16.40 15.61
N ARG A 104 4.86 15.17 16.11
CA ARG A 104 5.64 14.95 17.35
C ARG A 104 7.12 15.29 17.22
N ALA A 105 7.69 15.15 16.01
CA ALA A 105 9.08 15.50 15.74
C ALA A 105 9.34 17.01 15.86
N LEU A 106 8.33 17.85 15.55
CA LEU A 106 8.40 19.31 15.68
C LEU A 106 7.78 19.85 16.98
N LEU A 107 6.75 19.18 17.51
CA LEU A 107 6.00 19.57 18.70
C LEU A 107 5.85 18.36 19.64
N PRO A 108 6.84 18.08 20.52
CA PRO A 108 6.85 16.88 21.37
C PRO A 108 5.67 16.74 22.34
N HIS A 109 4.93 17.82 22.60
CA HIS A 109 3.72 17.81 23.44
C HIS A 109 2.47 17.27 22.72
N VAL A 110 2.48 17.14 21.38
CA VAL A 110 1.30 16.69 20.61
C VAL A 110 1.02 15.20 20.86
N ARG A 111 -0.06 14.92 21.57
CA ARG A 111 -0.49 13.55 21.92
C ARG A 111 -1.27 12.89 20.80
N SER A 112 -2.12 13.61 20.06
CA SER A 112 -2.91 13.02 18.97
C SER A 112 -3.17 13.98 17.81
N VAL A 113 -3.24 13.42 16.59
CA VAL A 113 -3.67 14.12 15.38
C VAL A 113 -5.02 13.57 14.94
N GLN A 114 -6.05 14.41 15.01
CA GLN A 114 -7.42 14.07 14.64
C GLN A 114 -7.72 14.58 13.23
N VAL A 115 -7.92 13.67 12.28
CA VAL A 115 -8.34 14.01 10.91
C VAL A 115 -9.86 13.99 10.85
N GLU A 116 -10.48 15.03 10.28
CA GLU A 116 -11.93 15.22 10.27
C GLU A 116 -12.43 15.68 8.89
N THR A 117 -13.75 15.68 8.71
CA THR A 117 -14.40 16.17 7.49
C THR A 117 -15.01 17.54 7.75
N VAL A 118 -14.47 18.57 7.10
CA VAL A 118 -15.03 19.91 7.16
C VAL A 118 -15.91 20.10 5.92
N ARG A 119 -17.22 20.29 6.14
CA ARG A 119 -18.10 20.75 5.06
C ARG A 119 -17.85 22.24 4.85
N GLU A 120 -17.39 22.63 3.65
CA GLU A 120 -17.49 24.03 3.24
C GLU A 120 -18.98 24.43 3.23
N GLN A 121 -19.40 25.26 4.19
CA GLN A 121 -20.63 26.03 4.03
C GLN A 121 -20.37 27.15 3.02
N LYS A 122 -20.43 26.84 1.73
CA LYS A 122 -20.52 27.87 0.70
C LYS A 122 -21.89 28.53 0.81
N ALA A 123 -21.89 29.73 1.39
CA ALA A 123 -23.05 30.62 1.36
C ALA A 123 -23.50 30.81 -0.10
N PRO A 124 -24.81 30.73 -0.39
CA PRO A 124 -25.30 30.83 -1.77
C PRO A 124 -25.09 32.25 -2.30
N ARG A 125 -24.18 32.41 -3.27
CA ARG A 125 -24.14 33.62 -4.09
C ARG A 125 -25.39 33.63 -4.96
N VAL A 126 -26.33 34.49 -4.61
CA VAL A 126 -27.48 34.83 -5.46
C VAL A 126 -26.93 35.48 -6.73
N VAL A 127 -26.93 34.73 -7.83
CA VAL A 127 -26.72 35.31 -9.16
C VAL A 127 -28.03 35.98 -9.55
N LYS A 128 -28.01 37.31 -9.65
CA LYS A 128 -29.13 38.09 -10.17
C LYS A 128 -29.36 37.67 -11.62
N ALA A 129 -30.60 37.34 -11.97
CA ALA A 129 -30.97 37.11 -13.37
C ALA A 129 -30.95 38.44 -14.13
N GLU A 130 -30.39 38.42 -15.33
CA GLU A 130 -30.46 39.51 -16.31
C GLU A 130 -30.91 38.90 -17.64
N GLU A 131 -31.76 39.61 -18.37
CA GLU A 131 -32.68 39.01 -19.35
C GLU A 131 -32.04 38.58 -20.68
N ALA A 132 -32.65 37.58 -21.32
CA ALA A 132 -32.26 37.10 -22.64
C ALA A 132 -32.93 37.88 -23.77
N PRO A 133 -32.20 38.26 -24.84
CA PRO A 133 -32.80 38.66 -26.11
C PRO A 133 -33.22 37.44 -26.95
N GLN A 134 -34.38 37.52 -27.60
CA GLN A 134 -34.96 36.49 -28.48
C GLN A 134 -34.29 36.42 -29.87
N PRO A 135 -34.43 35.31 -30.62
CA PRO A 135 -33.67 35.04 -31.84
C PRO A 135 -34.22 35.74 -33.10
N ARG A 136 -33.36 35.88 -34.13
CA ARG A 136 -33.75 36.25 -35.51
C ARG A 136 -33.34 35.16 -36.51
N VAL A 137 -34.14 35.07 -37.58
CA VAL A 137 -34.15 34.11 -38.70
C VAL A 137 -34.27 34.96 -39.98
N ASP A 138 -33.66 34.72 -41.14
CA ASP A 138 -32.93 33.59 -41.76
C ASP A 138 -31.77 34.19 -42.65
N PRO A 139 -31.15 33.53 -43.67
CA PRO A 139 -31.12 32.12 -44.09
C PRO A 139 -29.70 31.54 -44.33
N GLN A 140 -29.67 30.26 -44.75
CA GLN A 140 -28.50 29.42 -45.04
C GLN A 140 -27.48 30.02 -46.04
N PRO A 141 -26.22 29.55 -45.97
CA PRO A 141 -25.74 28.79 -47.14
C PRO A 141 -24.94 27.50 -46.84
N ARG A 142 -25.12 26.55 -47.77
CA ARG A 142 -24.15 25.53 -48.25
C ARG A 142 -23.67 24.44 -47.28
N VAL A 143 -24.13 23.22 -47.57
CA VAL A 143 -23.64 21.97 -46.97
C VAL A 143 -22.23 21.65 -47.46
N GLU A 144 -21.21 21.97 -46.67
CA GLU A 144 -19.93 21.26 -46.75
C GLU A 144 -20.00 19.97 -45.92
N LYS A 145 -19.40 18.90 -46.46
CA LYS A 145 -19.38 17.59 -45.81
C LYS A 145 -18.59 17.68 -44.51
N LEU A 146 -19.27 17.71 -43.36
CA LEU A 146 -18.61 17.51 -42.07
C LEU A 146 -17.87 16.17 -42.11
N ALA A 147 -16.56 16.24 -41.95
CA ALA A 147 -15.75 15.06 -41.67
C ALA A 147 -16.30 14.34 -40.43
N ALA A 148 -16.16 13.01 -40.40
CA ALA A 148 -16.58 12.18 -39.27
C ALA A 148 -16.07 12.78 -37.94
N PRO A 149 -16.85 12.69 -36.84
CA PRO A 149 -16.44 13.25 -35.57
C PRO A 149 -15.10 12.64 -35.16
N LYS A 150 -14.06 13.48 -35.08
CA LYS A 150 -12.76 13.06 -34.53
C LYS A 150 -13.04 12.45 -33.17
N LYS A 151 -12.56 11.21 -32.94
CA LYS A 151 -12.64 10.54 -31.63
C LYS A 151 -12.25 11.58 -30.57
N PRO A 152 -13.01 11.73 -29.46
CA PRO A 152 -12.59 12.63 -28.40
C PRO A 152 -11.16 12.25 -28.03
N VAL A 153 -10.27 13.25 -27.96
CA VAL A 153 -8.88 13.04 -27.55
C VAL A 153 -8.94 12.63 -26.08
N GLY A 154 -9.08 11.33 -25.86
CA GLY A 154 -9.33 10.75 -24.56
C GLY A 154 -8.22 11.13 -23.59
N GLU A 155 -8.52 11.03 -22.30
CA GLU A 155 -7.51 11.12 -21.25
C GLU A 155 -6.41 10.09 -21.53
N ARG A 156 -5.35 10.51 -22.24
CA ARG A 156 -4.16 9.70 -22.47
C ARG A 156 -3.48 9.56 -21.12
N TYR A 157 -3.87 8.52 -20.38
CA TYR A 157 -3.17 8.08 -19.18
C TYR A 157 -1.77 7.68 -19.59
N ARG A 158 -0.85 8.66 -19.51
CA ARG A 158 0.50 8.53 -20.02
C ARG A 158 1.17 7.34 -19.35
N PHE A 159 1.47 6.33 -20.15
CA PHE A 159 2.31 5.21 -19.74
C PHE A 159 3.65 5.76 -19.26
N ASP A 160 4.08 5.31 -18.09
CA ASP A 160 5.40 5.66 -17.53
C ASP A 160 6.50 5.28 -18.55
N PRO A 161 7.29 6.24 -19.05
CA PRO A 161 8.29 6.00 -20.10
C PRO A 161 9.47 5.15 -19.62
N ARG A 162 9.57 4.85 -18.31
CA ARG A 162 10.58 3.92 -17.77
C ARG A 162 10.21 2.46 -17.99
N PHE A 163 8.93 2.16 -18.22
CA PHE A 163 8.40 0.81 -18.33
C PHE A 163 8.13 0.41 -19.78
N THR A 164 9.22 0.22 -20.55
CA THR A 164 9.19 -0.29 -21.93
C THR A 164 9.67 -1.73 -22.00
N PHE A 165 9.34 -2.46 -23.07
CA PHE A 165 9.81 -3.84 -23.25
C PHE A 165 11.34 -3.93 -23.30
N ASP A 166 12.02 -2.96 -23.89
CA ASP A 166 13.48 -2.99 -24.03
C ASP A 166 14.20 -2.86 -22.67
N ARG A 167 13.56 -2.18 -21.72
CA ARG A 167 14.02 -2.09 -20.32
C ARG A 167 13.61 -3.29 -19.46
N PHE A 168 12.78 -4.20 -19.96
CA PHE A 168 12.38 -5.40 -19.24
C PHE A 168 13.38 -6.53 -19.48
N VAL A 169 14.06 -6.98 -18.41
CA VAL A 169 15.03 -8.08 -18.51
C VAL A 169 14.32 -9.42 -18.47
N VAL A 170 14.61 -10.29 -19.45
CA VAL A 170 13.91 -11.57 -19.64
C VAL A 170 14.75 -12.75 -19.14
N GLY A 171 14.19 -13.55 -18.24
CA GLY A 171 14.75 -14.81 -17.74
C GLY A 171 13.72 -15.93 -17.78
N ALA A 172 14.07 -17.11 -17.28
CA ALA A 172 13.19 -18.29 -17.27
C ALA A 172 11.90 -18.04 -16.46
N SER A 173 12.00 -17.32 -15.34
CA SER A 173 10.88 -16.99 -14.45
C SER A 173 9.82 -16.04 -15.01
N ASN A 174 10.11 -15.29 -16.08
CA ASN A 174 9.20 -14.27 -16.65
C ASN A 174 8.99 -14.37 -18.18
N ARG A 175 9.67 -15.29 -18.87
CA ARG A 175 9.65 -15.45 -20.34
C ARG A 175 8.25 -15.59 -20.93
N VAL A 176 7.38 -16.40 -20.30
CA VAL A 176 6.02 -16.64 -20.80
C VAL A 176 5.18 -15.37 -20.74
N ALA A 177 5.19 -14.68 -19.61
CA ALA A 177 4.49 -13.40 -19.44
C ALA A 177 5.03 -12.30 -20.37
N PHE A 178 6.35 -12.22 -20.58
CA PHE A 178 6.95 -11.28 -21.53
C PHE A 178 6.53 -11.56 -22.98
N ASN A 179 6.60 -12.82 -23.42
CA ASN A 179 6.19 -13.22 -24.77
C ASN A 179 4.69 -13.00 -25.00
N ALA A 180 3.86 -13.30 -23.99
CA ALA A 180 2.43 -13.01 -24.02
C ALA A 180 2.14 -11.51 -24.13
N ALA A 181 2.85 -10.69 -23.35
CA ALA A 181 2.73 -9.23 -23.41
C ALA A 181 3.14 -8.68 -24.79
N ARG A 182 4.27 -9.13 -25.35
CA ARG A 182 4.70 -8.78 -26.72
C ARG A 182 3.62 -9.16 -27.75
N ALA A 183 3.14 -10.41 -27.73
CA ALA A 183 2.14 -10.90 -28.69
C ALA A 183 0.77 -10.20 -28.59
N LEU A 184 0.39 -9.67 -27.41
CA LEU A 184 -0.83 -8.87 -27.27
C LEU A 184 -0.66 -7.44 -27.84
N ALA A 185 0.56 -6.89 -27.77
CA ALA A 185 0.86 -5.54 -28.24
C ALA A 185 1.05 -5.42 -29.76
N GLU A 186 1.30 -6.54 -30.45
CA GLU A 186 1.36 -6.62 -31.92
C GLU A 186 0.13 -5.96 -32.59
N ALA A 187 0.31 -5.41 -33.81
CA ALA A 187 -0.77 -4.82 -34.60
C ALA A 187 -1.82 -5.87 -35.04
N GLY A 188 -3.04 -5.41 -35.37
CA GLY A 188 -4.13 -6.28 -35.86
C GLY A 188 -5.05 -6.78 -34.74
N ARG A 189 -5.59 -8.01 -34.89
CA ARG A 189 -6.43 -8.65 -33.87
C ARG A 189 -5.59 -9.44 -32.86
N PRO A 190 -5.87 -9.34 -31.55
CA PRO A 190 -5.11 -10.09 -30.54
C PRO A 190 -5.36 -11.59 -30.66
N ARG A 191 -4.32 -12.41 -30.44
CA ARG A 191 -4.40 -13.88 -30.51
C ARG A 191 -5.20 -14.49 -29.34
N PHE A 192 -5.30 -13.75 -28.23
CA PHE A 192 -6.05 -14.08 -27.02
C PHE A 192 -6.50 -12.77 -26.35
N SER A 193 -7.66 -12.79 -25.69
CA SER A 193 -8.13 -11.72 -24.81
C SER A 193 -9.13 -12.33 -23.81
N PRO A 194 -9.00 -12.08 -22.49
CA PRO A 194 -7.97 -11.26 -21.83
C PRO A 194 -6.56 -11.90 -21.82
N LEU A 195 -5.56 -11.07 -21.53
CA LEU A 195 -4.30 -11.49 -20.93
C LEU A 195 -4.39 -11.27 -19.42
N TYR A 196 -4.20 -12.34 -18.64
CA TYR A 196 -4.17 -12.28 -17.18
C TYR A 196 -2.74 -12.49 -16.67
N LEU A 197 -2.15 -11.44 -16.09
CA LEU A 197 -0.80 -11.47 -15.51
C LEU A 197 -0.88 -11.64 -13.98
N HIS A 198 -0.21 -12.64 -13.42
CA HIS A 198 -0.15 -12.77 -11.95
C HIS A 198 1.22 -13.06 -11.38
N SER A 199 1.47 -12.50 -10.20
CA SER A 199 2.73 -12.62 -9.48
C SER A 199 2.56 -12.11 -8.05
N THR A 200 3.44 -12.51 -7.13
CA THR A 200 3.63 -11.76 -5.89
C THR A 200 4.04 -10.31 -6.17
N THR A 201 3.93 -9.44 -5.18
CA THR A 201 4.22 -8.01 -5.33
C THR A 201 5.65 -7.77 -5.83
N GLY A 202 5.79 -6.88 -6.82
CA GLY A 202 7.10 -6.40 -7.26
C GLY A 202 7.89 -7.31 -8.20
N GLN A 203 7.25 -8.22 -8.96
CA GLN A 203 7.92 -9.03 -10.01
C GLN A 203 7.78 -8.48 -11.45
N GLY A 204 7.11 -7.33 -11.64
CA GLY A 204 7.09 -6.64 -12.95
C GLY A 204 5.77 -6.59 -13.73
N LYS A 205 4.62 -6.99 -13.14
CA LYS A 205 3.29 -6.90 -13.79
C LYS A 205 3.01 -5.52 -14.40
N THR A 206 3.09 -4.47 -13.57
CA THR A 206 2.88 -3.08 -13.98
C THR A 206 3.85 -2.63 -15.08
N HIS A 207 5.09 -3.14 -15.06
CA HIS A 207 6.07 -2.84 -16.12
C HIS A 207 5.60 -3.44 -17.45
N LEU A 208 5.21 -4.72 -17.48
CA LEU A 208 4.68 -5.35 -18.69
C LEU A 208 3.41 -4.66 -19.19
N MET A 209 2.48 -4.28 -18.31
CA MET A 209 1.26 -3.56 -18.71
C MET A 209 1.55 -2.21 -19.38
N HIS A 210 2.48 -1.44 -18.82
CA HIS A 210 2.94 -0.19 -19.44
C HIS A 210 3.66 -0.44 -20.77
N ALA A 211 4.48 -1.49 -20.85
CA ALA A 211 5.20 -1.86 -22.07
C ALA A 211 4.22 -2.26 -23.20
N ILE A 212 3.17 -3.02 -22.89
CA ILE A 212 2.06 -3.32 -23.81
C ILE A 212 1.43 -2.01 -24.30
N GLY A 213 1.15 -1.07 -23.39
CA GLY A 213 0.55 0.22 -23.73
C GLY A 213 1.38 1.07 -24.69
N HIS A 214 2.69 1.18 -24.45
CA HIS A 214 3.61 1.89 -25.34
C HIS A 214 3.69 1.23 -26.72
N GLU A 215 3.96 -0.07 -26.77
CA GLU A 215 4.14 -0.82 -28.02
C GLU A 215 2.84 -0.85 -28.85
N PHE A 216 1.70 -1.06 -28.22
CA PHE A 216 0.39 -1.06 -28.88
C PHE A 216 0.07 0.30 -29.52
N LEU A 217 0.31 1.42 -28.82
CA LEU A 217 0.06 2.76 -29.37
C LEU A 217 1.10 3.16 -30.43
N ASN A 218 2.34 2.70 -30.32
CA ASN A 218 3.35 2.89 -31.36
C ASN A 218 2.98 2.14 -32.65
N ALA A 219 2.50 0.90 -32.52
CA ALA A 219 2.04 0.08 -33.64
C ALA A 219 0.67 0.51 -34.21
N ASN A 220 -0.15 1.22 -33.42
CA ASN A 220 -1.50 1.67 -33.80
C ASN A 220 -1.74 3.13 -33.36
N PRO A 221 -1.19 4.15 -34.06
CA PRO A 221 -1.22 5.55 -33.58
C PRO A 221 -2.62 6.17 -33.37
N GLU A 222 -3.63 5.68 -34.11
CA GLU A 222 -5.04 6.11 -34.03
C GLU A 222 -5.88 5.29 -33.01
N ALA A 223 -5.24 4.32 -32.34
CA ALA A 223 -5.86 3.55 -31.28
C ALA A 223 -5.84 4.31 -29.93
N THR A 224 -6.67 3.84 -29.03
CA THR A 224 -6.86 4.41 -27.70
C THR A 224 -6.64 3.34 -26.64
N ALA A 225 -5.97 3.71 -25.55
CA ALA A 225 -5.63 2.79 -24.47
C ALA A 225 -5.84 3.44 -23.10
N ILE A 226 -6.36 2.68 -22.14
CA ILE A 226 -6.47 3.08 -20.72
C ILE A 226 -5.74 2.06 -19.85
N TYR A 227 -4.90 2.58 -18.95
CA TYR A 227 -4.39 1.86 -17.80
C TYR A 227 -4.93 2.48 -16.51
N MET A 228 -5.42 1.64 -15.60
CA MET A 228 -5.85 2.07 -14.28
C MET A 228 -5.70 0.94 -13.24
N PRO A 229 -5.33 1.26 -11.98
CA PRO A 229 -5.47 0.31 -10.87
C PRO A 229 -6.96 0.01 -10.58
N ALA A 230 -7.27 -1.18 -10.07
CA ALA A 230 -8.62 -1.59 -9.74
C ALA A 230 -9.25 -0.74 -8.61
N GLU A 231 -8.44 -0.24 -7.66
CA GLU A 231 -8.88 0.76 -6.67
C GLU A 231 -9.44 2.02 -7.34
N ARG A 232 -8.80 2.47 -8.43
CA ARG A 232 -9.23 3.65 -9.19
C ARG A 232 -10.51 3.37 -9.97
N PHE A 233 -10.64 2.17 -10.56
CA PHE A 233 -11.88 1.73 -11.20
C PHE A 233 -13.05 1.75 -10.20
N MET A 234 -12.85 1.20 -9.00
CA MET A 234 -13.81 1.25 -7.89
C MET A 234 -14.16 2.70 -7.51
N PHE A 235 -13.16 3.57 -7.33
CA PHE A 235 -13.40 4.97 -6.94
C PHE A 235 -14.23 5.72 -7.99
N GLU A 236 -13.83 5.67 -9.27
CA GLU A 236 -14.52 6.38 -10.35
C GLU A 236 -15.93 5.81 -10.58
N PHE A 237 -16.14 4.51 -10.43
CA PHE A 237 -17.46 3.89 -10.48
C PHE A 237 -18.37 4.34 -9.32
N VAL A 238 -17.85 4.37 -8.08
CA VAL A 238 -18.61 4.86 -6.91
C VAL A 238 -18.92 6.35 -7.03
N GLN A 239 -18.01 7.16 -7.60
CA GLN A 239 -18.28 8.56 -7.90
C GLN A 239 -19.40 8.70 -8.94
N ALA A 240 -19.35 7.93 -10.03
CA ALA A 240 -20.36 7.92 -11.08
C ALA A 240 -21.75 7.45 -10.58
N LEU A 241 -21.80 6.48 -9.66
CA LEU A 241 -23.03 6.10 -8.96
C LEU A 241 -23.61 7.27 -8.14
N ARG A 242 -22.77 8.01 -7.41
CA ARG A 242 -23.21 9.16 -6.60
C ARG A 242 -23.69 10.34 -7.45
N SER A 243 -23.07 10.60 -8.58
CA SER A 243 -23.50 11.65 -9.53
C SER A 243 -24.65 11.22 -10.46
N ARG A 244 -25.08 9.95 -10.41
CA ARG A 244 -26.01 9.31 -11.35
C ARG A 244 -25.52 9.31 -12.81
N ASP A 245 -24.20 9.39 -13.01
CA ASP A 245 -23.54 9.45 -14.32
C ASP A 245 -22.75 8.16 -14.63
N THR A 246 -23.34 7.01 -14.32
CA THR A 246 -22.72 5.71 -14.62
C THR A 246 -22.59 5.46 -16.12
N PHE A 247 -23.43 6.08 -16.95
CA PHE A 247 -23.37 5.93 -18.40
C PHE A 247 -22.08 6.52 -18.98
N ALA A 248 -21.69 7.76 -18.63
CA ALA A 248 -20.46 8.35 -19.15
C ALA A 248 -19.20 7.57 -18.70
N PHE A 249 -19.19 7.08 -17.45
CA PHE A 249 -18.12 6.20 -16.95
C PHE A 249 -17.96 4.94 -17.81
N LYS A 250 -19.07 4.22 -18.06
CA LYS A 250 -19.09 3.00 -18.89
C LYS A 250 -18.68 3.29 -20.32
N ALA A 251 -19.27 4.32 -20.94
CA ALA A 251 -18.97 4.72 -22.31
C ALA A 251 -17.48 5.04 -22.50
N ARG A 252 -16.88 5.83 -21.59
CA ARG A 252 -15.45 6.17 -21.63
C ARG A 252 -14.54 4.93 -21.52
N LEU A 253 -14.85 3.99 -20.63
CA LEU A 253 -14.02 2.77 -20.47
C LEU A 253 -14.20 1.77 -21.61
N ARG A 254 -15.40 1.66 -22.18
CA ARG A 254 -15.70 0.70 -23.27
C ARG A 254 -15.34 1.24 -24.65
N ALA A 255 -15.20 2.55 -24.82
CA ALA A 255 -14.80 3.18 -26.07
C ALA A 255 -13.35 2.88 -26.50
N VAL A 256 -12.49 2.37 -25.61
CA VAL A 256 -11.05 2.19 -25.92
C VAL A 256 -10.72 0.84 -26.57
N ASP A 257 -9.64 0.83 -27.35
CA ASP A 257 -9.16 -0.32 -28.11
C ASP A 257 -8.32 -1.29 -27.24
N LEU A 258 -7.72 -0.77 -26.16
CA LEU A 258 -6.98 -1.49 -25.12
C LEU A 258 -7.36 -1.02 -23.71
N LEU A 259 -7.90 -1.91 -22.88
CA LEU A 259 -8.15 -1.65 -21.45
C LEU A 259 -7.23 -2.49 -20.58
N MET A 260 -6.64 -1.88 -19.55
CA MET A 260 -5.72 -2.53 -18.64
C MET A 260 -6.05 -2.19 -17.18
N ILE A 261 -6.37 -3.22 -16.38
CA ILE A 261 -6.72 -3.09 -14.95
C ILE A 261 -5.66 -3.79 -14.09
N ASP A 262 -4.91 -3.02 -13.30
CA ASP A 262 -3.85 -3.54 -12.40
C ASP A 262 -4.40 -3.79 -10.98
N ASP A 263 -3.76 -4.72 -10.26
CA ASP A 263 -4.09 -5.13 -8.90
C ASP A 263 -5.59 -5.43 -8.65
N LEU A 264 -6.19 -6.32 -9.46
CA LEU A 264 -7.61 -6.70 -9.38
C LEU A 264 -8.04 -7.19 -7.99
N GLN A 265 -7.14 -7.72 -7.17
CA GLN A 265 -7.46 -8.17 -5.80
C GLN A 265 -8.11 -7.06 -4.94
N PHE A 266 -7.93 -5.77 -5.25
CA PHE A 266 -8.55 -4.67 -4.51
C PHE A 266 -10.07 -4.52 -4.67
N ILE A 267 -10.71 -5.20 -5.65
CA ILE A 267 -12.18 -5.23 -5.76
C ILE A 267 -12.82 -6.43 -5.04
N ALA A 268 -12.06 -7.27 -4.34
CA ALA A 268 -12.59 -8.38 -3.54
C ALA A 268 -13.59 -7.90 -2.48
N GLY A 269 -14.73 -8.58 -2.35
CA GLY A 269 -15.85 -8.20 -1.47
C GLY A 269 -16.49 -6.83 -1.80
N LYS A 270 -16.50 -6.43 -3.08
CA LYS A 270 -17.10 -5.19 -3.60
C LYS A 270 -18.11 -5.50 -4.71
N ASP A 271 -19.17 -6.22 -4.36
CA ASP A 271 -20.11 -6.87 -5.27
C ASP A 271 -20.54 -6.00 -6.47
N SER A 272 -21.02 -4.78 -6.24
CA SER A 272 -21.43 -3.86 -7.32
C SER A 272 -20.29 -3.42 -8.25
N THR A 273 -19.06 -3.35 -7.74
CA THR A 273 -17.86 -3.03 -8.52
C THR A 273 -17.38 -4.25 -9.30
N GLN A 274 -17.50 -5.45 -8.73
CA GLN A 274 -17.21 -6.70 -9.44
C GLN A 274 -18.21 -6.97 -10.56
N GLU A 275 -19.48 -6.64 -10.34
CA GLU A 275 -20.52 -6.74 -11.36
C GLU A 275 -20.24 -5.80 -12.54
N GLU A 276 -19.91 -4.53 -12.31
CA GLU A 276 -19.52 -3.62 -13.40
C GLU A 276 -18.20 -4.03 -14.07
N CYS A 277 -17.24 -4.58 -13.31
CA CYS A 277 -16.02 -5.15 -13.86
C CYS A 277 -16.34 -6.33 -14.79
N LEU A 278 -17.20 -7.27 -14.36
CA LEU A 278 -17.66 -8.40 -15.16
C LEU A 278 -18.38 -7.95 -16.44
N HIS A 279 -19.25 -6.94 -16.37
CA HIS A 279 -19.88 -6.37 -17.56
C HIS A 279 -18.87 -5.75 -18.52
N THR A 280 -17.88 -5.02 -17.99
CA THR A 280 -16.80 -4.44 -18.81
C THR A 280 -15.93 -5.52 -19.46
N VAL A 281 -15.57 -6.58 -18.72
CA VAL A 281 -14.81 -7.73 -19.25
C VAL A 281 -15.57 -8.43 -20.36
N ASN A 282 -16.87 -8.69 -20.17
CA ASN A 282 -17.73 -9.33 -21.18
C ASN A 282 -17.78 -8.52 -22.48
N GLU A 283 -17.88 -7.18 -22.42
CA GLU A 283 -17.90 -6.28 -23.58
C GLU A 283 -16.58 -6.35 -24.37
N PHE A 284 -15.44 -6.28 -23.68
CA PHE A 284 -14.13 -6.36 -24.34
C PHE A 284 -13.91 -7.71 -25.02
N MET A 285 -14.42 -8.80 -24.43
CA MET A 285 -14.36 -10.14 -25.00
C MET A 285 -15.29 -10.31 -26.20
N SER A 286 -16.52 -9.80 -26.16
CA SER A 286 -17.49 -9.92 -27.26
C SER A 286 -17.09 -9.10 -28.49
N GLU A 287 -16.49 -7.93 -28.28
CA GLU A 287 -15.98 -7.08 -29.37
C GLU A 287 -14.59 -7.52 -29.88
N GLY A 288 -13.91 -8.46 -29.22
CA GLY A 288 -12.56 -8.89 -29.56
C GLY A 288 -11.48 -7.83 -29.32
N LYS A 289 -11.74 -6.89 -28.40
CA LYS A 289 -10.81 -5.83 -27.97
C LYS A 289 -9.71 -6.39 -27.07
N ARG A 290 -8.63 -5.62 -26.90
CA ARG A 290 -7.51 -6.01 -26.02
C ARG A 290 -7.86 -5.70 -24.57
N LEU A 291 -7.76 -6.72 -23.72
CA LEU A 291 -7.95 -6.59 -22.28
C LEU A 291 -6.76 -7.19 -21.54
N VAL A 292 -6.11 -6.42 -20.67
CA VAL A 292 -5.10 -6.92 -19.74
C VAL A 292 -5.62 -6.76 -18.31
N ILE A 293 -5.50 -7.82 -17.53
CA ILE A 293 -5.82 -7.81 -16.11
C ILE A 293 -4.58 -8.29 -15.35
N ALA A 294 -4.24 -7.63 -14.26
CA ALA A 294 -3.16 -8.06 -13.38
C ALA A 294 -3.63 -8.25 -11.94
N ALA A 295 -3.03 -9.22 -11.24
CA ALA A 295 -3.34 -9.51 -9.83
C ALA A 295 -2.16 -10.09 -9.05
N ASP A 296 -2.29 -10.18 -7.73
CA ASP A 296 -1.29 -10.79 -6.84
C ASP A 296 -1.21 -12.34 -6.92
N ARG A 297 -2.19 -12.99 -7.55
CA ARG A 297 -2.36 -14.46 -7.60
C ARG A 297 -3.16 -14.93 -8.82
N HIS A 298 -3.19 -16.24 -9.05
CA HIS A 298 -3.96 -16.91 -10.11
C HIS A 298 -5.48 -16.65 -9.97
N PRO A 299 -6.30 -16.60 -11.05
CA PRO A 299 -7.72 -16.26 -10.94
C PRO A 299 -8.50 -17.14 -9.95
N GLN A 300 -8.25 -18.46 -9.95
CA GLN A 300 -8.90 -19.42 -9.05
C GLN A 300 -8.52 -19.26 -7.57
N ALA A 301 -7.49 -18.46 -7.26
CA ALA A 301 -7.06 -18.18 -5.89
C ALA A 301 -7.53 -16.80 -5.38
N LEU A 302 -8.29 -16.04 -6.19
CA LEU A 302 -8.86 -14.75 -5.80
C LEU A 302 -10.04 -14.92 -4.83
N ASP A 303 -9.72 -15.00 -3.54
CA ASP A 303 -10.70 -15.01 -2.46
C ASP A 303 -11.63 -13.79 -2.53
N GLY A 304 -12.95 -14.01 -2.45
CA GLY A 304 -13.94 -12.92 -2.44
C GLY A 304 -14.17 -12.24 -3.79
N VAL A 305 -13.79 -12.86 -4.91
CA VAL A 305 -14.14 -12.42 -6.28
C VAL A 305 -15.19 -13.36 -6.90
N ASP A 306 -16.19 -12.79 -7.58
CA ASP A 306 -17.28 -13.51 -8.24
C ASP A 306 -16.77 -14.62 -9.19
N SER A 307 -17.31 -15.83 -9.05
CA SER A 307 -16.87 -17.01 -9.82
C SER A 307 -17.07 -16.86 -11.33
N ARG A 308 -18.04 -16.04 -11.77
CA ARG A 308 -18.25 -15.70 -13.19
C ARG A 308 -17.11 -14.85 -13.71
N LEU A 309 -16.65 -13.88 -12.91
CA LEU A 309 -15.49 -13.05 -13.25
C LEU A 309 -14.22 -13.90 -13.27
N VAL A 310 -13.98 -14.75 -12.26
CA VAL A 310 -12.87 -15.73 -12.26
C VAL A 310 -12.89 -16.61 -13.52
N GLY A 311 -14.06 -17.12 -13.93
CA GLY A 311 -14.23 -17.91 -15.15
C GLY A 311 -13.89 -17.14 -16.44
N ARG A 312 -14.28 -15.86 -16.55
CA ARG A 312 -13.89 -15.01 -17.70
C ARG A 312 -12.40 -14.74 -17.74
N LEU A 313 -11.80 -14.41 -16.60
CA LEU A 313 -10.36 -14.14 -16.49
C LEU A 313 -9.51 -15.37 -16.87
N GLY A 314 -9.97 -16.58 -16.51
CA GLY A 314 -9.32 -17.84 -16.87
C GLY A 314 -9.58 -18.32 -18.30
N SER A 315 -10.45 -17.67 -19.08
CA SER A 315 -10.80 -18.10 -20.45
C SER A 315 -9.88 -17.54 -21.55
N GLY A 316 -9.05 -16.54 -21.21
CA GLY A 316 -8.00 -16.01 -22.06
C GLY A 316 -6.65 -16.69 -21.81
N LEU A 317 -5.55 -15.95 -21.96
CA LEU A 317 -4.22 -16.45 -21.58
C LEU A 317 -3.88 -16.04 -20.14
N VAL A 318 -3.67 -17.02 -19.27
CA VAL A 318 -3.16 -16.82 -17.91
C VAL A 318 -1.64 -17.04 -17.93
N ALA A 319 -0.88 -16.02 -17.52
CA ALA A 319 0.59 -16.07 -17.48
C ALA A 319 1.11 -15.62 -16.10
N ASP A 320 2.00 -16.43 -15.53
CA ASP A 320 2.62 -16.14 -14.24
C ASP A 320 3.98 -15.45 -14.39
N ILE A 321 4.34 -14.65 -13.40
CA ILE A 321 5.68 -14.10 -13.22
C ILE A 321 6.21 -14.58 -11.88
N LYS A 322 7.25 -15.41 -11.93
CA LYS A 322 7.87 -16.01 -10.74
C LYS A 322 8.92 -15.07 -10.15
N ALA A 323 9.40 -15.39 -8.95
CA ALA A 323 10.56 -14.70 -8.38
C ALA A 323 11.80 -14.95 -9.28
N PRO A 324 12.65 -13.94 -9.50
CA PRO A 324 13.78 -14.04 -10.42
C PRO A 324 14.90 -14.96 -9.88
N GLU A 325 15.40 -15.84 -10.75
CA GLU A 325 16.63 -16.62 -10.52
C GLU A 325 17.86 -15.72 -10.32
N LEU A 326 18.98 -16.26 -9.83
CA LEU A 326 20.20 -15.49 -9.55
C LEU A 326 20.68 -14.70 -10.78
N ASP A 327 20.77 -15.36 -11.93
CA ASP A 327 21.26 -14.77 -13.17
C ASP A 327 20.34 -13.63 -13.66
N LEU A 328 19.02 -13.80 -13.49
CA LEU A 328 18.05 -12.76 -13.83
C LEU A 328 18.13 -11.58 -12.85
N ARG A 329 18.28 -11.83 -11.53
CA ARG A 329 18.53 -10.76 -10.54
C ARG A 329 19.78 -9.97 -10.91
N ARG A 330 20.86 -10.67 -11.29
CA ARG A 330 22.11 -10.04 -11.71
C ARG A 330 21.91 -9.18 -12.96
N ALA A 331 21.33 -9.73 -14.02
CA ALA A 331 21.06 -8.99 -15.25
C ALA A 331 20.10 -7.79 -15.07
N ILE A 332 19.18 -7.86 -14.11
CA ILE A 332 18.34 -6.72 -13.70
C ILE A 332 19.18 -5.63 -13.05
N LEU A 333 20.08 -5.96 -12.12
CA LEU A 333 20.99 -4.99 -11.50
C LEU A 333 21.88 -4.31 -12.54
N ASP A 334 22.47 -5.08 -13.46
CA ASP A 334 23.34 -4.56 -14.52
C ASP A 334 22.56 -3.60 -15.44
N ARG A 335 21.32 -3.95 -15.84
CA ARG A 335 20.42 -3.05 -16.60
C ARG A 335 20.10 -1.76 -15.81
N LYS A 336 19.86 -1.86 -14.50
CA LYS A 336 19.50 -0.71 -13.65
C LYS A 336 20.68 0.22 -13.39
N LEU A 337 21.89 -0.32 -13.26
CA LEU A 337 23.12 0.46 -13.20
C LEU A 337 23.37 1.19 -14.53
N ALA A 338 23.21 0.51 -15.67
CA ALA A 338 23.31 1.15 -16.99
C ALA A 338 22.25 2.25 -17.23
N ASP A 339 21.07 2.12 -16.62
CA ASP A 339 20.02 3.14 -16.61
C ASP A 339 20.30 4.32 -15.64
N THR A 340 21.41 4.30 -14.88
CA THR A 340 21.75 5.29 -13.84
C THR A 340 23.10 5.99 -14.15
N PRO A 341 23.11 7.09 -14.93
CA PRO A 341 24.33 7.78 -15.32
C PRO A 341 25.18 8.25 -14.13
N GLY A 342 26.50 8.04 -14.19
CA GLY A 342 27.45 8.46 -13.16
C GLY A 342 27.46 7.62 -11.88
N ALA A 343 26.72 6.52 -11.83
CA ALA A 343 26.84 5.55 -10.74
C ALA A 343 27.94 4.51 -11.05
N GLU A 344 28.93 4.41 -10.17
CA GLU A 344 29.93 3.33 -10.18
C GLU A 344 29.63 2.37 -9.02
N VAL A 345 29.30 1.11 -9.34
CA VAL A 345 29.07 0.05 -8.35
C VAL A 345 29.96 -1.15 -8.71
N PRO A 346 30.86 -1.58 -7.81
CA PRO A 346 31.70 -2.77 -8.01
C PRO A 346 30.92 -4.05 -8.29
N GLN A 347 31.50 -4.94 -9.09
CA GLN A 347 30.85 -6.18 -9.56
C GLN A 347 30.51 -7.13 -8.40
N ASP A 348 31.38 -7.23 -7.40
CA ASP A 348 31.21 -8.00 -6.17
C ASP A 348 30.05 -7.48 -5.31
N VAL A 349 29.86 -6.15 -5.25
CA VAL A 349 28.69 -5.54 -4.60
C VAL A 349 27.40 -5.94 -5.32
N LEU A 350 27.39 -5.93 -6.66
CA LEU A 350 26.23 -6.39 -7.44
C LEU A 350 25.96 -7.89 -7.25
N ASP A 351 26.99 -8.73 -7.10
CA ASP A 351 26.85 -10.16 -6.78
C ASP A 351 26.34 -10.39 -5.35
N LEU A 352 26.75 -9.56 -4.37
CA LEU A 352 26.19 -9.58 -3.02
C LEU A 352 24.69 -9.25 -3.05
N LEU A 353 24.29 -8.20 -3.77
CA LEU A 353 22.87 -7.85 -3.93
C LEU A 353 22.08 -8.97 -4.61
N ALA A 354 22.58 -9.48 -5.74
CA ALA A 354 21.94 -10.54 -6.51
C ALA A 354 21.82 -11.85 -5.71
N SER A 355 22.81 -12.20 -4.90
CA SER A 355 22.78 -13.42 -4.08
C SER A 355 21.82 -13.28 -2.89
N ARG A 356 21.95 -12.21 -2.09
CA ARG A 356 21.22 -12.03 -0.82
C ARG A 356 19.75 -11.65 -0.98
N LEU A 357 19.38 -10.88 -2.01
CA LEU A 357 18.03 -10.31 -2.14
C LEU A 357 17.19 -11.17 -3.09
N SER A 358 16.37 -12.07 -2.53
CA SER A 358 15.58 -13.05 -3.30
C SER A 358 14.06 -12.84 -3.27
N GLY A 359 13.55 -11.80 -2.60
CA GLY A 359 12.12 -11.60 -2.42
C GLY A 359 11.41 -11.03 -3.65
N SER A 360 11.82 -9.84 -4.09
CA SER A 360 11.21 -9.18 -5.26
C SER A 360 12.19 -8.32 -6.05
N VAL A 361 11.89 -8.08 -7.33
CA VAL A 361 12.64 -7.12 -8.16
C VAL A 361 12.62 -5.71 -7.54
N ARG A 362 11.49 -5.31 -6.92
CA ARG A 362 11.36 -4.02 -6.21
C ARG A 362 12.33 -3.88 -5.04
N GLU A 363 12.56 -4.95 -4.29
CA GLU A 363 13.52 -4.99 -3.16
C GLU A 363 14.96 -4.87 -3.66
N LEU A 364 15.29 -5.65 -4.70
CA LEU A 364 16.59 -5.65 -5.38
C LEU A 364 16.95 -4.25 -5.94
N GLU A 365 16.04 -3.65 -6.70
CA GLU A 365 16.18 -2.27 -7.21
C GLU A 365 16.26 -1.25 -6.07
N GLY A 366 15.46 -1.41 -5.02
CA GLY A 366 15.47 -0.53 -3.86
C GLY A 366 16.79 -0.55 -3.09
N ALA A 367 17.46 -1.70 -3.01
CA ALA A 367 18.77 -1.84 -2.39
C ALA A 367 19.88 -1.18 -3.23
N LEU A 368 19.91 -1.44 -4.54
CA LEU A 368 20.85 -0.80 -5.47
C LEU A 368 20.72 0.72 -5.44
N ASN A 369 19.49 1.23 -5.58
CA ASN A 369 19.20 2.66 -5.52
C ASN A 369 19.63 3.28 -4.18
N ARG A 370 19.48 2.58 -3.06
CA ARG A 370 19.92 3.08 -1.75
C ARG A 370 21.43 3.19 -1.67
N VAL A 371 22.17 2.17 -2.10
CA VAL A 371 23.64 2.20 -2.10
C VAL A 371 24.18 3.33 -2.98
N ILE A 372 23.65 3.47 -4.20
CA ILE A 372 24.04 4.57 -5.11
C ILE A 372 23.71 5.94 -4.48
N ALA A 373 22.48 6.13 -3.98
CA ALA A 373 22.05 7.41 -3.43
C ALA A 373 22.84 7.81 -2.18
N TYR A 374 23.14 6.87 -1.26
CA TYR A 374 23.93 7.16 -0.07
C TYR A 374 25.37 7.52 -0.43
N ALA A 375 25.99 6.79 -1.36
CA ALA A 375 27.35 7.09 -1.83
C ALA A 375 27.43 8.50 -2.45
N GLN A 376 26.47 8.84 -3.31
CA GLN A 376 26.36 10.17 -3.92
C GLN A 376 26.11 11.30 -2.90
N LEU A 377 25.31 11.04 -1.85
CA LEU A 377 25.01 12.04 -0.81
C LEU A 377 26.19 12.30 0.14
N ILE A 378 27.02 11.29 0.41
CA ILE A 378 28.17 11.39 1.32
C ILE A 378 29.45 11.79 0.54
N GLY A 379 29.47 11.60 -0.78
CA GLY A 379 30.64 11.84 -1.63
C GLY A 379 31.65 10.69 -1.62
N GLU A 380 31.24 9.51 -1.14
CA GLU A 380 32.06 8.31 -1.06
C GLU A 380 31.88 7.41 -2.29
N LYS A 381 32.86 6.53 -2.55
CA LYS A 381 32.73 5.47 -3.55
C LYS A 381 32.02 4.25 -2.95
N VAL A 382 31.19 3.59 -3.75
CA VAL A 382 30.59 2.31 -3.34
C VAL A 382 31.68 1.25 -3.19
N THR A 383 31.77 0.64 -2.02
CA THR A 383 32.63 -0.50 -1.70
C THR A 383 31.80 -1.63 -1.07
N MET A 384 32.40 -2.82 -0.93
CA MET A 384 31.79 -3.96 -0.23
C MET A 384 31.38 -3.59 1.21
N ASP A 385 32.29 -2.99 1.98
CA ASP A 385 32.02 -2.59 3.37
C ASP A 385 30.93 -1.51 3.44
N PHE A 386 30.95 -0.53 2.54
CA PHE A 386 29.93 0.50 2.44
C PHE A 386 28.54 -0.09 2.15
N ALA A 387 28.46 -1.05 1.23
CA ALA A 387 27.21 -1.73 0.89
C ALA A 387 26.68 -2.55 2.07
N VAL A 388 27.55 -3.27 2.79
CA VAL A 388 27.18 -4.05 3.99
C VAL A 388 26.70 -3.14 5.13
N GLN A 389 27.36 -2.01 5.37
CA GLN A 389 26.94 -1.03 6.38
C GLN A 389 25.60 -0.36 6.02
N THR A 390 25.44 0.08 4.76
CA THR A 390 24.24 0.77 4.27
C THR A 390 23.00 -0.14 4.22
N LEU A 391 23.19 -1.43 3.97
CA LEU A 391 22.10 -2.39 3.76
C LEU A 391 21.99 -3.47 4.86
N GLY A 392 22.71 -3.37 5.98
CA GLY A 392 22.85 -4.45 6.96
C GLY A 392 21.55 -5.20 7.31
N GLU A 393 20.47 -4.47 7.62
CA GLU A 393 19.15 -5.07 7.91
C GLU A 393 18.42 -5.63 6.67
N VAL A 394 18.66 -5.07 5.49
CA VAL A 394 18.06 -5.54 4.23
C VAL A 394 18.75 -6.81 3.74
N LEU A 395 20.09 -6.89 3.85
CA LEU A 395 20.89 -8.06 3.47
C LEU A 395 20.71 -9.26 4.40
N ARG A 396 20.25 -9.05 5.64
CA ARG A 396 19.82 -10.12 6.56
C ARG A 396 18.56 -10.84 6.07
N GLY A 397 17.78 -10.20 5.21
CA GLY A 397 16.53 -10.72 4.65
C GLY A 397 15.46 -11.00 5.71
N PRO A 398 14.30 -11.55 5.32
CA PRO A 398 13.40 -12.16 6.29
C PRO A 398 14.11 -13.37 6.90
N GLN A 399 14.37 -13.34 8.22
CA GLN A 399 14.89 -14.49 8.96
C GLN A 399 14.16 -15.78 8.53
N ARG A 400 14.92 -16.86 8.31
CA ARG A 400 14.40 -18.16 7.85
C ARG A 400 13.20 -18.55 8.73
N ARG A 401 11.99 -18.45 8.18
CA ARG A 401 10.76 -18.72 8.93
C ARG A 401 10.63 -20.22 9.13
N ILE A 402 11.08 -20.68 10.29
CA ILE A 402 10.98 -22.07 10.73
C ILE A 402 9.52 -22.52 10.59
N THR A 403 9.31 -23.63 9.88
CA THR A 403 7.98 -24.20 9.65
C THR A 403 7.66 -25.29 10.67
N ILE A 404 6.37 -25.52 10.95
CA ILE A 404 5.95 -26.63 11.84
C ILE A 404 6.42 -27.99 11.29
N ASP A 405 6.48 -28.14 9.96
CA ASP A 405 6.90 -29.38 9.32
C ASP A 405 8.42 -29.62 9.45
N GLU A 406 9.25 -28.56 9.47
CA GLU A 406 10.67 -28.65 9.83
C GLU A 406 10.87 -28.98 11.31
N ILE A 407 10.12 -28.36 12.23
CA ILE A 407 10.17 -28.64 13.67
C ILE A 407 9.81 -30.09 13.94
N GLN A 408 8.74 -30.60 13.29
CA GLN A 408 8.36 -32.00 13.37
C GLN A 408 9.48 -32.92 12.88
N ARG A 409 10.18 -32.57 11.80
CA ARG A 409 11.31 -33.36 11.27
C ARG A 409 12.50 -33.39 12.23
N ALA A 410 12.91 -32.24 12.77
CA ALA A 410 14.00 -32.15 13.73
C ALA A 410 13.71 -32.96 15.00
N VAL A 411 12.51 -32.78 15.59
CA VAL A 411 12.08 -33.54 16.77
C VAL A 411 11.95 -35.04 16.48
N SER A 412 11.50 -35.42 15.27
CA SER A 412 11.43 -36.83 14.85
C SER A 412 12.82 -37.48 14.81
N ALA A 413 13.80 -36.78 14.24
CA ALA A 413 15.18 -37.24 14.17
C ALA A 413 15.82 -37.35 15.57
N HIS A 414 15.69 -36.30 16.40
CA HIS A 414 16.32 -36.24 17.72
C HIS A 414 15.83 -37.31 18.70
N PHE A 415 14.55 -37.69 18.64
CA PHE A 415 13.94 -38.70 19.51
C PHE A 415 13.72 -40.06 18.83
N GLU A 416 14.26 -40.26 17.62
CA GLU A 416 14.12 -41.49 16.81
C GLU A 416 12.66 -41.96 16.62
N VAL A 417 11.71 -41.02 16.60
CA VAL A 417 10.28 -41.29 16.36
C VAL A 417 9.88 -40.90 14.94
N ARG A 418 8.96 -41.64 14.32
CA ARG A 418 8.48 -41.28 12.97
C ARG A 418 7.59 -40.04 13.05
N GLN A 419 7.68 -39.15 12.06
CA GLN A 419 6.86 -37.94 12.00
C GLN A 419 5.34 -38.22 12.09
N LEU A 420 4.87 -39.33 11.52
CA LEU A 420 3.47 -39.77 11.64
C LEU A 420 3.05 -40.09 13.09
N ASP A 421 3.97 -40.57 13.94
CA ASP A 421 3.68 -40.84 15.35
C ASP A 421 3.45 -39.53 16.12
N LEU A 422 4.15 -38.43 15.77
CA LEU A 422 3.89 -37.09 16.32
C LEU A 422 2.48 -36.56 16.01
N VAL A 423 1.92 -36.93 14.85
CA VAL A 423 0.56 -36.53 14.44
C VAL A 423 -0.51 -37.49 15.00
N SER A 424 -0.14 -38.71 15.38
CA SER A 424 -1.06 -39.76 15.83
C SER A 424 -1.80 -39.45 17.15
N ALA A 425 -2.85 -40.23 17.44
CA ALA A 425 -3.56 -40.24 18.71
C ALA A 425 -2.80 -40.94 19.87
N ARG A 426 -1.65 -41.60 19.60
CA ARG A 426 -0.92 -42.43 20.57
C ARG A 426 -0.49 -41.61 21.79
N ARG A 427 -0.80 -42.13 23.00
CA ARG A 427 -0.56 -41.46 24.30
C ARG A 427 0.66 -41.95 25.07
N ALA A 428 1.37 -42.98 24.58
CA ALA A 428 2.60 -43.49 25.20
C ALA A 428 3.62 -42.36 25.41
N VAL A 429 4.30 -42.32 26.56
CA VAL A 429 5.17 -41.21 26.98
C VAL A 429 6.26 -40.93 25.94
N VAL A 430 6.87 -41.99 25.40
CA VAL A 430 7.91 -41.95 24.35
C VAL A 430 7.48 -41.26 23.04
N ILE A 431 6.17 -41.14 22.77
CA ILE A 431 5.64 -40.37 21.63
C ILE A 431 5.05 -39.04 22.10
N ALA A 432 4.41 -39.02 23.27
CA ALA A 432 3.75 -37.84 23.81
C ALA A 432 4.74 -36.74 24.22
N ARG A 433 5.93 -37.08 24.74
CA ARG A 433 6.98 -36.11 25.11
C ARG A 433 7.59 -35.41 23.89
N PRO A 434 8.10 -36.11 22.85
CA PRO A 434 8.52 -35.48 21.61
C PRO A 434 7.43 -34.61 20.98
N ARG A 435 6.17 -35.09 20.94
CA ARG A 435 5.03 -34.29 20.44
C ARG A 435 4.82 -32.99 21.22
N GLN A 436 4.93 -33.02 22.56
CA GLN A 436 4.81 -31.83 23.40
C GLN A 436 5.96 -30.84 23.15
N ILE A 437 7.19 -31.34 22.97
CA ILE A 437 8.36 -30.54 22.60
C ILE A 437 8.16 -29.89 21.23
N ALA A 438 7.68 -30.64 20.22
CA ALA A 438 7.38 -30.09 18.90
C ALA A 438 6.29 -29.00 18.94
N MET A 439 5.24 -29.16 19.76
CA MET A 439 4.21 -28.12 19.97
C MET A 439 4.77 -26.88 20.67
N TYR A 440 5.66 -27.06 21.65
CA TYR A 440 6.35 -25.98 22.36
C TYR A 440 7.25 -25.17 21.42
N LEU A 441 8.10 -25.86 20.65
CA LEU A 441 8.96 -25.26 19.63
C LEU A 441 8.11 -24.56 18.55
N ALA A 442 7.03 -25.18 18.08
CA ALA A 442 6.11 -24.56 17.12
C ALA A 442 5.48 -23.27 17.64
N LYS A 443 5.21 -23.17 18.95
CA LYS A 443 4.68 -21.96 19.58
C LYS A 443 5.73 -20.86 19.82
N ARG A 444 7.02 -21.22 19.94
CA ARG A 444 8.12 -20.24 20.14
C ARG A 444 8.76 -19.76 18.84
N LEU A 445 8.98 -20.68 17.89
CA LEU A 445 9.78 -20.47 16.69
C LEU A 445 8.94 -20.11 15.45
N THR A 446 7.61 -20.08 15.57
CA THR A 446 6.71 -19.77 14.44
C THR A 446 5.63 -18.76 14.84
N THR A 447 5.14 -18.00 13.87
CA THR A 447 4.04 -17.04 14.06
C THR A 447 2.64 -17.67 14.03
N ARG A 448 2.55 -19.02 14.07
CA ARG A 448 1.27 -19.73 13.93
C ARG A 448 0.41 -19.64 15.18
N SER A 449 -0.90 -19.54 14.97
CA SER A 449 -1.90 -19.55 16.05
C SER A 449 -2.02 -20.93 16.69
N LEU A 450 -2.47 -20.99 17.95
CA LEU A 450 -2.67 -22.25 18.67
C LEU A 450 -3.63 -23.23 17.92
N PRO A 451 -4.72 -22.78 17.27
CA PRO A 451 -5.53 -23.65 16.42
C PRO A 451 -4.79 -24.18 15.18
N GLU A 452 -3.98 -23.37 14.49
CA GLU A 452 -3.18 -23.85 13.35
C GLU A 452 -2.14 -24.88 13.75
N ILE A 453 -1.47 -24.67 14.89
CA ILE A 453 -0.55 -25.66 15.48
C ILE A 453 -1.32 -26.96 15.77
N GLY A 454 -2.47 -26.86 16.43
CA GLY A 454 -3.34 -28.01 16.73
C GLY A 454 -3.72 -28.84 15.51
N ARG A 455 -4.14 -28.18 14.40
CA ARG A 455 -4.40 -28.82 13.09
C ARG A 455 -3.20 -29.63 12.60
N LYS A 456 -2.00 -29.03 12.60
CA LYS A 456 -0.75 -29.66 12.14
C LYS A 456 -0.26 -30.84 13.00
N PHE A 457 -0.77 -31.00 14.23
CA PHE A 457 -0.48 -32.14 15.11
C PHE A 457 -1.67 -33.14 15.23
N GLY A 458 -2.45 -33.27 14.16
CA GLY A 458 -3.50 -34.29 14.04
C GLY A 458 -4.88 -33.78 14.42
N ASN A 459 -5.24 -32.57 13.96
CA ASN A 459 -6.54 -31.93 14.24
C ASN A 459 -6.87 -31.85 15.73
N ARG A 460 -5.85 -31.56 16.56
CA ARG A 460 -5.99 -31.39 18.00
C ARG A 460 -6.50 -29.99 18.34
N ASP A 461 -7.27 -29.89 19.41
CA ASP A 461 -7.75 -28.61 19.92
C ASP A 461 -6.60 -27.70 20.40
N HIS A 462 -6.83 -26.40 20.28
CA HIS A 462 -5.92 -25.35 20.76
C HIS A 462 -5.57 -25.51 22.26
N SER A 463 -6.52 -26.02 23.07
CA SER A 463 -6.32 -26.35 24.49
C SER A 463 -5.24 -27.41 24.70
N THR A 464 -5.18 -28.43 23.83
CA THR A 464 -4.13 -29.46 23.86
C THR A 464 -2.75 -28.86 23.65
N VAL A 465 -2.64 -27.86 22.76
CA VAL A 465 -1.38 -27.12 22.52
C VAL A 465 -1.00 -26.30 23.75
N ILE A 466 -1.95 -25.62 24.41
CA ILE A 466 -1.71 -24.88 25.66
C ILE A 466 -1.18 -25.81 26.76
N HIS A 467 -1.80 -26.97 26.96
CA HIS A 467 -1.35 -27.96 27.94
C HIS A 467 0.04 -28.52 27.61
N ALA A 468 0.35 -28.75 26.33
CA ALA A 468 1.67 -29.19 25.90
C ALA A 468 2.75 -28.14 26.19
N VAL A 469 2.52 -26.88 25.80
CA VAL A 469 3.44 -25.75 26.03
C VAL A 469 3.74 -25.60 27.52
N ARG A 470 2.70 -25.47 28.37
CA ARG A 470 2.86 -25.32 29.82
C ARG A 470 3.60 -26.49 30.46
N ARG A 471 3.38 -27.72 29.98
CA ARG A 471 4.05 -28.91 30.53
C ARG A 471 5.53 -28.95 30.18
N ILE A 472 5.93 -28.49 28.99
CA ILE A 472 7.36 -28.37 28.65
C ILE A 472 8.00 -27.23 29.44
N GLU A 473 7.34 -26.09 29.61
CA GLU A 473 7.87 -24.98 30.43
C GLU A 473 8.13 -25.37 31.89
N ASP A 474 7.21 -26.14 32.49
CA ASP A 474 7.39 -26.73 33.84
C ASP A 474 8.53 -27.76 33.89
N LEU A 475 8.65 -28.61 32.87
CA LEU A 475 9.68 -29.66 32.83
C LEU A 475 11.08 -29.11 32.60
N ARG A 476 11.24 -28.05 31.78
CA ARG A 476 12.55 -27.42 31.55
C ARG A 476 13.22 -26.88 32.82
N GLY A 477 12.46 -26.60 33.87
CA GLY A 477 13.00 -26.21 35.18
C GLY A 477 13.28 -27.37 36.15
N LYS A 478 12.94 -28.61 35.77
CA LYS A 478 12.95 -29.79 36.67
C LYS A 478 13.68 -31.01 36.10
N ASP A 479 13.85 -31.05 34.79
CA ASP A 479 14.35 -32.19 34.02
C ASP A 479 15.44 -31.70 33.07
N ALA A 480 16.69 -32.04 33.40
CA ALA A 480 17.87 -31.58 32.66
C ALA A 480 17.97 -32.20 31.26
N GLU A 481 17.45 -33.41 31.05
CA GLU A 481 17.44 -34.05 29.74
C GLU A 481 16.45 -33.35 28.81
N ILE A 482 15.26 -33.00 29.32
CA ILE A 482 14.26 -32.25 28.54
C ILE A 482 14.75 -30.83 28.22
N ASP A 483 15.38 -30.12 29.15
CA ASP A 483 15.92 -28.79 28.85
C ASP A 483 17.11 -28.86 27.87
N GLY A 484 17.99 -29.85 28.01
CA GLY A 484 19.08 -30.13 27.07
C GLY A 484 18.57 -30.41 25.66
N ALA A 485 17.60 -31.31 25.50
CA ALA A 485 16.97 -31.61 24.22
C ALA A 485 16.31 -30.37 23.59
N VAL A 486 15.57 -29.58 24.37
CA VAL A 486 14.95 -28.34 23.87
C VAL A 486 16.01 -27.33 23.41
N ARG A 487 17.10 -27.12 24.17
CA ARG A 487 18.18 -26.18 23.77
C ARG A 487 18.86 -26.64 22.48
N THR A 488 19.17 -27.92 22.36
CA THR A 488 19.78 -28.51 21.15
C THR A 488 18.89 -28.31 19.93
N LEU A 489 17.60 -28.66 20.04
CA LEU A 489 16.62 -28.49 18.97
C LEU A 489 16.38 -27.01 18.59
N MET A 490 16.38 -26.09 19.57
CA MET A 490 16.27 -24.65 19.25
C MET A 490 17.47 -24.18 18.42
N ARG A 491 18.69 -24.52 18.82
CA ARG A 491 19.91 -24.20 18.07
C ARG A 491 19.89 -24.78 16.65
N GLU A 492 19.56 -26.06 16.49
CA GLU A 492 19.48 -26.74 15.19
C GLU A 492 18.43 -26.13 14.24
N LEU A 493 17.35 -25.56 14.79
CA LEU A 493 16.28 -24.94 14.02
C LEU A 493 16.56 -23.46 13.68
N GLU A 494 17.25 -22.74 14.56
CA GLU A 494 17.58 -21.32 14.39
C GLU A 494 18.83 -21.11 13.50
N GLY A 495 19.80 -22.03 13.53
CA GLY A 495 21.00 -22.05 12.66
C GLY A 495 22.30 -21.80 13.40
#